data_AF-A0AA88YJQ5-F1
#
_entry.id   AF-A0AA88YJQ5-F1
#
_cell.length_a   1.000
_cell.length_b   1.000
_cell.length_c   1.000
_cell.angle_alpha   90.00
_cell.angle_beta   90.00
_cell.angle_gamma   90.00
#
_symmetry.space_group_name_H-M   'P 1'
#
loop_
_entity.id
_entity.type
_entity.pdbx_description
1 polymer ?
#
loop_
_entity_poly.entity_id
_entity_poly.type
_entity_poly.pdbx_seq_one_letter_code
_entity_poly.pdbx_strand_id
1 'polypeptide(L)'
;MTNGDILQGDFEDTYNNLTLKTMMGVQWISRFCPTASFVFLVDDDVIVNFHNLLKFTSSIADDEMSSLFSGCVHGSSLPIRTKGKWLISKEDFPFPCYPTYVSGTAVVTTGKVIQRFNAAIPYVKFLVFEDVFLGIVAWKLGIQPRIENSKFDFEGKNLHRLPCIITSHRQGIQGDVYEKKYQSLIHLPCQDWIL
;
A
#
# COMPACT_ATOMS: atom_id res chain seq x y z
N MET A 1 -11.04 -9.09 -23.23
CA MET A 1 -10.19 -9.39 -22.06
C MET A 1 -10.07 -10.91 -21.97
N THR A 2 -8.86 -11.48 -21.99
CA THR A 2 -8.63 -12.93 -22.19
C THR A 2 -8.36 -13.72 -20.91
N ASN A 3 -7.91 -13.06 -19.84
CA ASN A 3 -7.39 -13.75 -18.65
C ASN A 3 -8.34 -13.73 -17.45
N GLY A 4 -9.44 -12.96 -17.50
CA GLY A 4 -10.42 -12.88 -16.40
C GLY A 4 -9.90 -12.23 -15.11
N ASP A 5 -8.82 -11.44 -15.22
CA ASP A 5 -8.05 -10.84 -14.12
C ASP A 5 -8.20 -9.30 -14.06
N ILE A 6 -9.12 -8.74 -14.85
CA ILE A 6 -9.36 -7.29 -14.94
C ILE A 6 -10.65 -6.93 -14.22
N LEU A 7 -10.53 -6.04 -13.24
CA LEU A 7 -11.65 -5.28 -12.68
C LEU A 7 -11.63 -3.86 -13.27
N GLN A 8 -12.75 -3.44 -13.86
CA GLN A 8 -12.89 -2.11 -14.47
C GLN A 8 -14.00 -1.32 -13.78
N GLY A 9 -13.68 -0.08 -13.40
CA GLY A 9 -14.63 0.87 -12.82
C GLY A 9 -15.09 1.92 -13.82
N ASP A 10 -16.22 2.56 -13.52
CA ASP A 10 -16.78 3.67 -14.32
C ASP A 10 -16.36 5.02 -13.74
N PHE A 11 -15.07 5.33 -13.88
CA PHE A 11 -14.47 6.63 -13.53
C PHE A 11 -13.19 6.83 -14.35
N GLU A 12 -12.76 8.08 -14.53
CA GLU A 12 -11.50 8.38 -15.20
C GLU A 12 -10.31 7.94 -14.34
N ASP A 13 -9.45 7.08 -14.87
CA ASP A 13 -8.23 6.64 -14.20
C ASP A 13 -7.16 7.75 -14.22
N THR A 14 -7.16 8.56 -13.16
CA THR A 14 -6.24 9.68 -12.96
C THR A 14 -5.69 9.66 -11.53
N TYR A 15 -4.55 10.31 -11.31
CA TYR A 15 -3.96 10.43 -9.96
C TYR A 15 -4.94 10.99 -8.92
N ASN A 16 -5.79 11.96 -9.28
CA ASN A 16 -6.77 12.54 -8.36
C ASN A 16 -7.92 11.58 -8.01
N ASN A 17 -8.11 10.52 -8.80
CA ASN A 17 -9.16 9.52 -8.64
C ASN A 17 -8.64 8.18 -8.09
N LEU A 18 -7.37 8.09 -7.66
CA LEU A 18 -6.83 6.86 -7.05
C LEU A 18 -7.63 6.40 -5.84
N THR A 19 -8.20 7.35 -5.07
CA THR A 19 -9.09 7.01 -3.95
C THR A 19 -10.37 6.32 -4.43
N LEU A 20 -10.94 6.68 -5.58
CA LEU A 20 -12.10 5.97 -6.16
C LEU A 20 -11.71 4.54 -6.55
N LYS A 21 -10.53 4.36 -7.15
CA LYS A 21 -9.98 3.04 -7.50
C LYS A 21 -9.77 2.17 -6.25
N THR A 22 -9.25 2.76 -5.19
CA THR A 22 -9.06 2.11 -3.88
C THR A 22 -10.39 1.72 -3.24
N MET A 23 -11.37 2.63 -3.21
CA MET A 23 -12.72 2.34 -2.70
C MET A 23 -13.38 1.22 -3.48
N MET A 24 -13.27 1.22 -4.81
CA MET A 24 -13.77 0.14 -5.66
C MET A 24 -13.09 -1.20 -5.33
N GLY A 25 -11.76 -1.22 -5.18
CA GLY A 25 -11.02 -2.42 -4.81
C GLY A 25 -11.45 -2.98 -3.45
N VAL A 26 -11.56 -2.13 -2.43
CA VAL A 26 -12.03 -2.52 -1.09
C VAL A 26 -13.45 -3.09 -1.15
N GLN A 27 -14.37 -2.43 -1.85
CA GLN A 27 -15.76 -2.90 -2.03
C GLN A 27 -15.82 -4.24 -2.76
N TRP A 28 -15.04 -4.38 -3.84
CA TRP A 28 -15.01 -5.60 -4.64
C TRP A 28 -14.46 -6.78 -3.83
N ILE A 29 -13.32 -6.60 -3.16
CA ILE A 29 -12.72 -7.66 -2.33
C ILE A 29 -13.65 -8.05 -1.18
N SER A 30 -14.27 -7.06 -0.52
CA SER A 30 -15.25 -7.31 0.54
C SER A 30 -16.42 -8.16 0.06
N ARG A 31 -16.89 -7.94 -1.17
CA ARG A 31 -18.05 -8.65 -1.74
C ARG A 31 -17.70 -10.02 -2.33
N PHE A 32 -16.61 -10.11 -3.09
CA PHE A 32 -16.30 -11.28 -3.92
C PHE A 32 -15.20 -12.17 -3.34
N CYS A 33 -14.40 -11.67 -2.39
CA CYS A 33 -13.35 -12.42 -1.71
C CYS A 33 -13.48 -12.34 -0.17
N PRO A 34 -14.66 -12.61 0.43
CA PRO A 34 -14.88 -12.39 1.86
C PRO A 34 -14.03 -13.27 2.77
N THR A 35 -13.51 -14.39 2.26
CA THR A 35 -12.70 -15.38 3.00
C THR A 35 -11.20 -15.26 2.74
N ALA A 36 -10.74 -14.23 2.02
CA ALA A 36 -9.31 -14.03 1.78
C ALA A 36 -8.55 -13.80 3.10
N SER A 37 -7.54 -14.63 3.39
CA SER A 37 -6.72 -14.50 4.59
C SER A 37 -5.93 -13.20 4.57
N PHE A 38 -5.28 -12.92 3.44
CA PHE A 38 -4.47 -11.73 3.20
C PHE A 38 -4.90 -11.05 1.91
N VAL A 39 -4.69 -9.74 1.88
CA VAL A 39 -4.89 -8.87 0.72
C VAL A 39 -3.62 -8.05 0.57
N PHE A 40 -3.08 -8.06 -0.64
CA PHE A 40 -1.91 -7.27 -1.00
C PHE A 40 -2.31 -6.27 -2.09
N LEU A 41 -2.28 -5.00 -1.75
CA LEU A 41 -2.51 -3.89 -2.69
C LEU A 41 -1.14 -3.34 -3.08
N VAL A 42 -0.86 -3.23 -4.37
CA VAL A 42 0.46 -2.88 -4.86
C VAL A 42 0.34 -2.18 -6.21
N ASP A 43 1.19 -1.19 -6.44
CA ASP A 43 1.28 -0.50 -7.73
C ASP A 43 1.94 -1.40 -8.80
N ASP A 44 1.65 -1.12 -10.07
CA ASP A 44 2.17 -1.90 -11.21
C ASP A 44 3.65 -1.61 -11.53
N ASP A 45 4.23 -0.59 -10.88
CA ASP A 45 5.64 -0.23 -10.96
C ASP A 45 6.44 -0.61 -9.70
N VAL A 46 5.94 -1.58 -8.93
CA VAL A 46 6.62 -2.14 -7.76
C VAL A 46 7.06 -3.58 -8.01
N ILE A 47 8.32 -3.87 -7.72
CA ILE A 47 8.82 -5.25 -7.64
C ILE A 47 8.40 -5.87 -6.32
N VAL A 48 8.03 -7.15 -6.38
CA VAL A 48 7.63 -7.93 -5.21
C VAL A 48 8.53 -9.15 -5.07
N ASN A 49 9.16 -9.31 -3.91
CA ASN A 49 9.77 -10.55 -3.49
C ASN A 49 8.71 -11.43 -2.81
N PHE A 50 8.08 -12.31 -3.59
CA PHE A 50 6.99 -13.17 -3.11
C PHE A 50 7.41 -14.12 -1.98
N HIS A 51 8.67 -14.56 -1.95
CA HIS A 51 9.17 -15.41 -0.86
C HIS A 51 9.16 -14.67 0.47
N ASN A 52 9.63 -13.42 0.47
CA ASN A 52 9.63 -12.57 1.66
C ASN A 52 8.21 -12.14 2.05
N LEU A 53 7.34 -11.88 1.06
CA LEU A 53 5.91 -11.61 1.31
C LEU A 53 5.23 -12.80 2.02
N LEU A 54 5.42 -14.02 1.51
CA LEU A 54 4.84 -15.24 2.10
C LEU A 54 5.38 -15.52 3.50
N LYS A 55 6.69 -15.33 3.73
CA LYS A 55 7.29 -15.40 5.07
C LYS A 55 6.67 -14.39 6.02
N PHE A 56 6.49 -13.15 5.57
CA PHE A 56 5.88 -12.10 6.37
C PHE A 56 4.44 -12.47 6.75
N THR A 57 3.60 -12.85 5.78
CA THR A 57 2.21 -13.23 6.07
C THR A 57 2.11 -14.46 6.96
N SER A 58 3.02 -15.43 6.82
CA SER A 58 3.06 -16.64 7.66
C SER A 58 3.53 -16.36 9.09
N SER A 59 4.17 -15.21 9.34
CA SER A 59 4.63 -14.79 10.67
C SER A 59 3.60 -13.98 11.46
N ILE A 60 2.48 -13.60 10.83
CA ILE A 60 1.41 -12.85 11.50
C ILE A 60 0.63 -13.77 12.41
N ALA A 61 0.49 -13.39 13.68
CA ALA A 61 -0.26 -14.17 14.66
C ALA A 61 -1.79 -14.03 14.44
N ASP A 62 -2.55 -15.04 14.86
CA ASP A 62 -4.00 -15.10 14.64
C ASP A 62 -4.77 -13.92 15.26
N ASP A 63 -4.30 -13.39 16.39
CA ASP A 63 -4.86 -12.23 17.08
C ASP A 63 -4.63 -10.92 16.31
N GLU A 64 -3.52 -10.83 15.58
CA GLU A 64 -3.20 -9.68 14.71
C GLU A 64 -4.02 -9.66 13.41
N MET A 65 -4.63 -10.78 13.01
CA MET A 65 -5.38 -10.89 11.75
C MET A 65 -6.57 -9.92 11.66
N SER A 66 -7.06 -9.40 12.78
CA SER A 66 -8.19 -8.47 12.84
C SER A 66 -7.81 -6.99 12.68
N SER A 67 -6.50 -6.69 12.70
CA SER A 67 -5.95 -5.33 12.68
C SER A 67 -4.71 -5.16 11.79
N LEU A 68 -4.24 -6.19 11.09
CA LEU A 68 -3.08 -6.07 10.21
C LEU A 68 -3.34 -5.06 9.08
N PHE A 69 -2.60 -3.97 9.11
CA PHE A 69 -2.50 -2.96 8.05
C PHE A 69 -1.05 -2.50 8.03
N SER A 70 -0.27 -2.93 7.03
CA SER A 70 1.19 -2.87 7.06
C SER A 70 1.78 -2.49 5.71
N GLY A 71 2.96 -1.86 5.73
CA GLY A 71 3.72 -1.46 4.55
C GLY A 71 4.80 -0.46 4.94
N CYS A 72 5.10 0.50 4.07
CA CYS A 72 5.90 1.66 4.46
C CYS A 72 5.02 2.66 5.21
N VAL A 73 5.22 2.79 6.52
CA VAL A 73 4.41 3.64 7.40
C VAL A 73 4.98 5.05 7.49
N HIS A 74 4.11 6.03 7.29
CA HIS A 74 4.39 7.44 7.48
C HIS A 74 3.65 7.96 8.72
N GLY A 75 4.41 8.52 9.67
CA GLY A 75 3.88 9.12 10.89
C GLY A 75 4.00 10.64 10.86
N SER A 76 2.95 11.34 11.31
CA SER A 76 2.96 12.80 11.50
C SER A 76 3.33 13.63 10.26
N SER A 77 3.08 13.11 9.05
CA SER A 77 3.31 13.85 7.81
C SER A 77 2.46 15.13 7.76
N LEU A 78 3.08 16.22 7.32
CA LEU A 78 2.43 17.52 7.20
C LEU A 78 1.81 17.69 5.80
N PRO A 79 0.54 18.13 5.69
CA PRO A 79 -0.05 18.46 4.41
C PRO A 79 0.69 19.61 3.73
N ILE A 80 1.05 19.46 2.46
CA ILE A 80 1.72 20.51 1.69
C ILE A 80 0.70 21.57 1.27
N ARG A 81 0.96 22.84 1.61
CA ARG A 81 0.01 23.97 1.43
C ARG A 81 0.44 25.03 0.43
N THR A 82 1.64 24.93 -0.14
CA THR A 82 2.25 26.01 -0.93
C THR A 82 2.32 25.74 -2.42
N LYS A 83 2.87 24.58 -2.83
CA LYS A 83 3.00 24.18 -4.24
C LYS A 83 3.36 22.69 -4.37
N GLY A 84 3.25 22.18 -5.59
CA GLY A 84 3.72 20.85 -5.97
C GLY A 84 2.59 19.82 -6.16
N LYS A 85 2.96 18.61 -6.58
CA LYS A 85 2.04 17.51 -6.87
C LYS A 85 1.11 17.16 -5.70
N TRP A 86 1.61 17.32 -4.47
CA TRP A 86 0.94 16.92 -3.23
C TRP A 86 0.26 18.08 -2.50
N LEU A 87 -0.02 19.18 -3.20
CA LEU A 87 -0.72 20.34 -2.65
C LEU A 87 -2.15 19.98 -2.24
N ILE A 88 -2.56 20.40 -1.05
CA ILE A 88 -3.95 20.24 -0.59
C ILE A 88 -4.45 21.49 0.15
N SER A 89 -5.70 21.87 -0.10
CA SER A 89 -6.32 23.04 0.51
C SER A 89 -6.77 22.77 1.96
N LYS A 90 -6.90 23.83 2.78
CA LYS A 90 -7.48 23.70 4.13
C LYS A 90 -8.96 23.32 4.11
N GLU A 91 -9.65 23.57 2.99
CA GLU A 91 -11.04 23.15 2.77
C GLU A 91 -11.14 21.63 2.59
N ASP A 92 -10.23 21.06 1.81
CA ASP A 92 -10.18 19.61 1.58
C ASP A 92 -9.75 18.86 2.84
N PHE A 93 -8.71 19.37 3.52
CA PHE A 93 -8.20 18.81 4.77
C PHE A 93 -7.85 19.93 5.75
N PRO A 94 -8.64 20.19 6.81
CA PRO A 94 -8.42 21.33 7.71
C PRO A 94 -7.36 21.09 8.79
N PHE A 95 -6.96 19.84 9.01
CA PHE A 95 -6.08 19.47 10.11
C PHE A 95 -4.59 19.77 9.81
N PRO A 96 -3.76 19.97 10.85
CA PRO A 96 -2.35 20.33 10.68
C PRO A 96 -1.46 19.14 10.30
N CYS A 97 -1.86 17.91 10.59
CA CYS A 97 -1.12 16.68 10.30
C CYS A 97 -2.07 15.60 9.78
N TYR A 98 -1.54 14.72 8.93
CA TYR A 98 -2.22 13.48 8.59
C TYR A 98 -2.13 12.48 9.74
N PRO A 99 -3.14 11.60 9.92
CA PRO A 99 -2.99 10.43 10.79
C PRO A 99 -1.87 9.53 10.25
N THR A 100 -1.36 8.62 11.07
CA THR A 100 -0.44 7.58 10.59
C THR A 100 -1.08 6.78 9.46
N TYR A 101 -0.37 6.64 8.35
CA TYR A 101 -0.85 5.93 7.16
C TYR A 101 0.23 5.03 6.56
N VAL A 102 -0.17 4.10 5.71
CA VAL A 102 0.72 3.24 4.92
C VAL A 102 0.78 3.78 3.51
N SER A 103 1.98 3.94 2.95
CA SER A 103 2.19 4.35 1.56
C SER A 103 1.40 3.48 0.58
N GLY A 104 0.80 4.12 -0.44
CA GLY A 104 0.01 3.48 -1.49
C GLY A 104 0.78 2.45 -2.33
N THR A 105 2.11 2.56 -2.40
CA THR A 105 2.95 1.67 -3.24
C THR A 105 2.79 0.19 -2.94
N ALA A 106 2.62 -0.16 -1.66
CA ALA A 106 2.50 -1.55 -1.23
C ALA A 106 1.90 -1.64 0.16
N VAL A 107 0.75 -2.30 0.27
CA VAL A 107 0.00 -2.51 1.51
C VAL A 107 -0.32 -3.98 1.66
N VAL A 108 0.06 -4.56 2.80
CA VAL A 108 -0.37 -5.90 3.23
C VAL A 108 -1.42 -5.73 4.33
N THR A 109 -2.58 -6.35 4.13
CA THR A 109 -3.69 -6.36 5.09
C THR A 109 -4.43 -7.70 5.04
N THR A 110 -5.54 -7.84 5.77
CA THR A 110 -6.36 -9.07 5.79
C THR A 110 -7.75 -8.83 5.24
N GLY A 111 -8.42 -9.89 4.80
CA GLY A 111 -9.83 -9.80 4.42
C GLY A 111 -10.70 -9.25 5.55
N LYS A 112 -10.40 -9.60 6.83
CA LYS A 112 -11.09 -9.06 8.01
C LYS A 112 -10.98 -7.53 8.10
N VAL A 113 -9.79 -6.98 7.86
CA VAL A 113 -9.58 -5.53 7.85
C VAL A 113 -10.27 -4.88 6.64
N ILE A 114 -10.23 -5.50 5.45
CA ILE A 114 -10.95 -5.02 4.27
C ILE A 114 -12.46 -4.92 4.53
N GLN A 115 -13.08 -5.89 5.22
CA GLN A 115 -14.49 -5.81 5.60
C GLN A 115 -14.78 -4.61 6.50
N ARG A 116 -13.90 -4.34 7.48
CA ARG A 116 -14.03 -3.18 8.37
C ARG A 116 -13.84 -1.87 7.61
N PHE A 117 -12.87 -1.82 6.68
CA PHE A 117 -12.65 -0.66 5.82
C PHE A 117 -13.88 -0.38 4.97
N ASN A 118 -14.43 -1.40 4.30
CA ASN A 118 -15.64 -1.27 3.50
C ASN A 118 -16.82 -0.68 4.30
N ALA A 119 -17.01 -1.11 5.54
CA ALA A 119 -18.05 -0.58 6.43
C ALA A 119 -17.80 0.87 6.87
N ALA A 120 -16.53 1.29 7.01
CA ALA A 120 -16.16 2.62 7.49
C ALA A 120 -16.05 3.68 6.38
N ILE A 121 -15.67 3.28 5.16
CA ILE A 121 -15.46 4.18 4.01
C ILE A 121 -16.61 5.17 3.78
N PRO A 122 -17.90 4.77 3.82
CA PRO A 122 -19.02 5.71 3.64
C PRO A 122 -19.08 6.85 4.67
N TYR A 123 -18.38 6.72 5.80
CA TYR A 123 -18.35 7.70 6.89
C TYR A 123 -17.06 8.52 6.94
N VAL A 124 -16.26 8.48 5.86
CA VAL A 124 -15.03 9.25 5.69
C VAL A 124 -15.19 10.17 4.49
N LYS A 125 -14.90 11.47 4.68
CA LYS A 125 -14.89 12.44 3.58
C LYS A 125 -13.82 11.99 2.58
N PHE A 126 -14.19 11.98 1.30
CA PHE A 126 -13.26 11.70 0.20
C PHE A 126 -12.02 12.60 0.30
N LEU A 127 -10.86 12.04 0.02
CA LEU A 127 -9.57 12.73 -0.03
C LEU A 127 -8.82 12.22 -1.25
N VAL A 128 -8.15 13.11 -1.99
CA VAL A 128 -7.45 12.76 -3.24
C VAL A 128 -6.23 11.86 -3.06
N PHE A 129 -5.69 11.77 -1.83
CA PHE A 129 -4.56 10.90 -1.49
C PHE A 129 -5.11 9.61 -0.86
N GLU A 130 -5.08 8.52 -1.61
CA GLU A 130 -5.69 7.24 -1.27
C GLU A 130 -5.04 6.58 -0.06
N ASP A 131 -3.73 6.73 0.07
CA ASP A 131 -2.92 6.25 1.18
C ASP A 131 -3.30 6.94 2.50
N VAL A 132 -3.39 8.28 2.49
CA VAL A 132 -3.87 9.08 3.61
C VAL A 132 -5.35 8.79 3.88
N PHE A 133 -6.18 8.62 2.85
CA PHE A 133 -7.58 8.26 2.99
C PHE A 133 -7.76 6.96 3.76
N LEU A 134 -7.03 5.90 3.39
CA LEU A 134 -7.00 4.64 4.13
C LEU A 134 -6.42 4.81 5.54
N GLY A 135 -5.45 5.69 5.74
CA GLY A 135 -4.96 6.07 7.07
C GLY A 135 -6.06 6.67 7.96
N ILE A 136 -6.92 7.54 7.42
CA ILE A 136 -8.07 8.09 8.14
C ILE A 136 -9.10 7.01 8.47
N VAL A 137 -9.38 6.11 7.52
CA VAL A 137 -10.27 4.96 7.71
C VAL A 137 -9.75 4.06 8.83
N ALA A 138 -8.47 3.71 8.81
CA ALA A 138 -7.81 2.90 9.83
C ALA A 138 -7.86 3.58 11.21
N TRP A 139 -7.54 4.88 11.27
CA TRP A 139 -7.61 5.67 12.49
C TRP A 139 -9.01 5.69 13.12
N LYS A 140 -10.07 5.89 12.32
CA LYS A 140 -11.46 5.82 12.78
C LYS A 140 -11.86 4.45 13.33
N LEU A 141 -11.25 3.38 12.82
CA LEU A 141 -11.48 2.01 13.25
C LEU A 141 -10.62 1.57 14.43
N GLY A 142 -9.74 2.44 14.93
CA GLY A 142 -8.76 2.10 15.97
C GLY A 142 -7.66 1.14 15.49
N ILE A 143 -7.45 1.04 14.18
CA ILE A 143 -6.41 0.19 13.58
C ILE A 143 -5.14 1.04 13.42
N GLN A 144 -4.08 0.64 14.13
CA GLN A 144 -2.77 1.29 14.00
C GLN A 144 -1.94 0.58 12.93
N PRO A 145 -1.38 1.30 11.95
CA PRO A 145 -0.48 0.71 10.97
C PRO A 145 0.71 0.01 11.64
N ARG A 146 0.97 -1.23 11.24
CA ARG A 146 2.15 -1.99 11.69
C ARG A 146 3.39 -1.49 10.94
N ILE A 147 4.39 -1.06 11.70
CA ILE A 147 5.61 -0.47 11.14
C ILE A 147 6.53 -1.58 10.64
N GLU A 148 6.74 -1.63 9.33
CA GLU A 148 7.63 -2.60 8.67
C GLU A 148 8.51 -1.92 7.60
N ASN A 149 8.78 -0.61 7.74
CA ASN A 149 9.44 0.22 6.72
C ASN A 149 10.76 -0.36 6.19
N SER A 150 11.50 -1.12 7.00
CA SER A 150 12.75 -1.77 6.58
C SER A 150 12.53 -2.85 5.51
N LYS A 151 11.30 -3.34 5.33
CA LYS A 151 10.88 -4.36 4.36
C LYS A 151 10.16 -3.77 3.14
N PHE A 152 9.80 -2.49 3.13
CA PHE A 152 9.04 -1.85 2.05
C PHE A 152 9.77 -0.62 1.54
N ASP A 153 10.52 -0.76 0.43
CA ASP A 153 11.28 0.32 -0.18
C ASP A 153 10.40 1.19 -1.11
N PHE A 154 9.68 2.12 -0.49
CA PHE A 154 8.85 3.12 -1.17
C PHE A 154 9.62 4.00 -2.15
N GLU A 155 10.88 4.32 -1.86
CA GLU A 155 11.67 5.24 -2.68
C GLU A 155 12.35 4.55 -3.87
N GLY A 156 12.39 3.22 -3.92
CA GLY A 156 13.05 2.49 -5.00
C GLY A 156 14.58 2.62 -5.03
N LYS A 157 15.17 3.19 -3.97
CA LYS A 157 16.62 3.43 -3.86
C LYS A 157 17.37 2.22 -3.33
N ASN A 158 16.65 1.23 -2.81
CA ASN A 158 17.22 0.08 -2.10
C ASN A 158 17.03 -1.23 -2.86
N LEU A 159 16.96 -1.19 -4.20
CA LEU A 159 16.79 -2.40 -5.01
C LEU A 159 17.85 -3.48 -4.71
N HIS A 160 19.10 -3.09 -4.39
CA HIS A 160 20.15 -4.02 -3.98
C HIS A 160 19.81 -4.83 -2.72
N ARG A 161 18.88 -4.35 -1.89
CA ARG A 161 18.34 -5.05 -0.71
C ARG A 161 17.15 -5.95 -1.03
N LEU A 162 16.76 -6.11 -2.30
CA LEU A 162 15.65 -6.97 -2.72
C LEU A 162 15.65 -8.38 -2.07
N PRO A 163 16.81 -9.04 -1.84
CA PRO A 163 16.86 -10.30 -1.09
C PRO A 163 16.29 -10.23 0.33
N CYS A 164 16.34 -9.06 0.98
CA CYS A 164 15.98 -8.82 2.37
C CYS A 164 14.64 -8.08 2.56
N ILE A 165 14.08 -7.48 1.50
CA ILE A 165 12.85 -6.68 1.55
C ILE A 165 11.72 -7.39 0.80
N ILE A 166 10.49 -6.94 1.02
CA ILE A 166 9.28 -7.46 0.37
C ILE A 166 9.03 -6.70 -0.93
N THR A 167 9.17 -5.37 -0.92
CA THR A 167 8.93 -4.55 -2.11
C THR A 167 10.00 -3.51 -2.35
N SER A 168 10.18 -3.13 -3.62
CA SER A 168 10.96 -1.96 -4.05
C SER A 168 10.25 -1.28 -5.22
N HIS A 169 10.11 0.04 -5.15
CA HIS A 169 9.52 0.84 -6.21
C HIS A 169 10.48 1.00 -7.40
N ARG A 170 9.97 1.07 -8.63
CA ARG A 170 10.81 1.15 -9.85
C ARG A 170 11.44 2.51 -10.11
N GLN A 171 10.93 3.59 -9.50
CA GLN A 171 11.33 5.00 -9.64
C GLN A 171 12.17 5.30 -10.91
N GLY A 172 11.50 5.32 -12.07
CA GLY A 172 12.11 5.81 -13.31
C GLY A 172 13.19 4.92 -13.93
N ILE A 173 13.48 3.74 -13.36
CA ILE A 173 14.32 2.75 -14.01
C ILE A 173 13.51 2.12 -15.16
N GLN A 174 14.08 2.12 -16.36
CA GLN A 174 13.47 1.49 -17.53
C GLN A 174 13.14 0.02 -17.23
N GLY A 175 11.94 -0.43 -17.64
CA GLY A 175 11.40 -1.75 -17.32
C GLY A 175 12.40 -2.89 -17.54
N ASP A 176 13.04 -2.94 -18.71
CA ASP A 176 13.99 -4.01 -19.05
C ASP A 176 15.25 -4.03 -18.17
N VAL A 177 15.74 -2.86 -17.77
CA VAL A 177 16.90 -2.73 -16.88
C VAL A 177 16.52 -3.15 -15.47
N TYR A 178 15.33 -2.76 -15.04
CA TYR A 178 14.79 -3.10 -13.74
C TYR A 178 14.54 -4.61 -13.61
N GLU A 179 13.95 -5.23 -14.64
CA GLU A 179 13.69 -6.67 -14.71
C GLU A 179 14.98 -7.49 -14.71
N LYS A 180 16.00 -7.08 -15.47
CA LYS A 180 17.31 -7.76 -15.41
C LYS A 180 17.92 -7.72 -14.01
N LYS A 181 17.81 -6.59 -13.32
CA LYS A 181 18.28 -6.48 -11.93
C LYS A 181 17.44 -7.37 -11.00
N TYR A 182 16.12 -7.39 -11.15
CA TYR A 182 15.25 -8.31 -10.41
C TYR A 182 15.71 -9.76 -10.52
N GLN A 183 15.84 -10.28 -11.74
CA GLN A 183 16.25 -11.67 -11.99
C GLN A 183 17.63 -12.00 -11.42
N SER A 184 18.54 -11.02 -11.39
CA SER A 184 19.86 -11.19 -10.80
C SER A 184 19.89 -11.19 -9.27
N LEU A 185 18.89 -10.58 -8.62
CA LEU A 185 18.86 -10.34 -7.18
C LEU A 185 17.91 -11.29 -6.43
N ILE A 186 16.76 -11.64 -7.01
CA ILE A 186 15.68 -12.35 -6.31
C ILE A 186 16.09 -13.70 -5.71
N HIS A 187 17.10 -14.35 -6.30
CA HIS A 187 17.63 -15.65 -5.87
C HIS A 187 18.80 -15.55 -4.88
N LEU A 188 19.33 -14.34 -4.64
CA LEU A 188 20.44 -14.16 -3.71
C LEU A 188 19.95 -14.31 -2.27
N PRO A 189 20.79 -14.80 -1.35
CA PRO A 189 20.49 -14.77 0.06
C PRO A 189 20.38 -13.32 0.55
N CYS A 190 19.52 -13.10 1.55
CA CYS A 190 19.59 -11.84 2.30
C CYS A 190 20.95 -11.74 2.98
N GLN A 191 21.72 -10.74 2.58
CA GLN A 191 22.98 -10.37 3.20
C GLN A 191 22.80 -8.97 3.78
N ASP A 192 22.95 -8.85 5.09
CA ASP A 192 23.04 -7.57 5.76
C ASP A 192 24.36 -6.91 5.32
N TRP A 193 24.33 -6.20 4.20
CA TRP A 193 25.43 -5.35 3.79
C TRP A 193 25.52 -4.19 4.78
N ILE A 194 26.24 -4.42 5.88
CA ILE A 194 26.75 -3.36 6.74
C ILE A 194 27.81 -2.64 5.90
N LEU A 195 27.47 -1.46 5.40
CA LEU A 195 28.42 -0.43 5.00
C LEU A 195 28.20 0.79 5.89
#